data_AF-K2QKG9-F1
#
_entry.id   AF-K2QKG9-F1
#
_cell.length_a   1.000
_cell.length_b   1.000
_cell.length_c   1.000
_cell.angle_alpha   90.00
_cell.angle_beta   90.00
_cell.angle_gamma   90.00
#
_symmetry.space_group_name_H-M   'P 1'
#
loop_
_entity.id
_entity.type
_entity.pdbx_description
1 polymer ?
#
loop_
_entity_poly.entity_id
_entity_poly.type
_entity_poly.pdbx_seq_one_letter_code
_entity_poly.pdbx_strand_id
1 'polypeptide(L)'
;MHRLDWLVPGVYALSFLPAAHAVPSPSSIGSDLTILVHNDLYGNLSTYDAAAIVLSTPQTLEEARSNCAALGEQLWAPPANLSKSVSALSLGYVGHALYWIDETAGQSGQAITQAGLISATDRHTKLPALCTQSAPLSTTNDVNTSPQWQILVRTGNQLVTGYRDKLSFRFEGLRYANQPERFTYSTLYDGVGNVSALAPGAQCVQGGCSSSTCSEDCLFLNVWSPYLPKDSSPPKQKLKPVMFWIHGGAFTGGTGSDPTFDGGNLASRGDVVVVAINYRLSTLGFLALDDGELNGNYGLADQIVALDWVHAHIKDFGGDPERITIFGQSAGAASVRALLASPKAIGKYRAAIPQSNLAGSNYATTYSQYYTIEQEVAVVANQILNETGCAETSDQVRCLRDYDAFELVGLTDVARYV
;
A
#
# COMPACT_ATOMS: atom_id res chain seq x y z
N MET A 1 33.00 -71.61 -16.28
CA MET A 1 32.41 -70.28 -16.59
C MET A 1 31.45 -69.93 -15.46
N HIS A 2 31.94 -69.23 -14.44
CA HIS A 2 31.14 -68.76 -13.30
C HIS A 2 30.68 -67.32 -13.57
N ARG A 3 29.37 -67.07 -13.48
CA ARG A 3 28.79 -65.73 -13.37
C ARG A 3 28.62 -65.41 -11.88
N LEU A 4 29.12 -64.25 -11.45
CA LEU A 4 28.81 -63.66 -10.16
C LEU A 4 27.71 -62.60 -10.35
N ASP A 5 26.65 -62.73 -9.56
CA ASP A 5 25.61 -61.73 -9.38
C ASP A 5 26.08 -60.63 -8.40
N TRP A 6 25.88 -59.36 -8.77
CA TRP A 6 26.05 -58.22 -7.87
C TRP A 6 24.71 -57.52 -7.67
N LEU A 7 24.24 -57.53 -6.42
CA LEU A 7 23.10 -56.75 -5.92
C LEU A 7 23.49 -55.27 -5.82
N VAL A 8 22.71 -54.39 -6.46
CA VAL A 8 22.78 -52.93 -6.27
C VAL A 8 21.73 -52.54 -5.22
N PRO A 9 22.07 -51.85 -4.12
CA PRO A 9 21.08 -51.33 -3.18
C PRO A 9 20.43 -50.07 -3.75
N GLY A 10 19.11 -50.07 -3.86
CA GLY A 10 18.33 -48.88 -4.19
C GLY A 10 18.36 -47.86 -3.05
N VAL A 11 18.92 -46.68 -3.30
CA VAL A 11 18.83 -45.53 -2.40
C VAL A 11 17.45 -44.90 -2.59
N TYR A 12 16.54 -45.14 -1.65
CA TYR A 12 15.31 -44.34 -1.55
C TYR A 12 15.68 -42.95 -1.02
N ALA A 13 15.82 -41.99 -1.92
CA ALA A 13 15.86 -40.58 -1.56
C ALA A 13 14.46 -40.18 -1.05
N LEU A 14 14.30 -40.06 0.27
CA LEU A 14 13.19 -39.34 0.87
C LEU A 14 13.31 -37.87 0.47
N SER A 15 12.62 -37.49 -0.61
CA SER A 15 12.36 -36.10 -0.93
C SER A 15 11.51 -35.51 0.18
N PHE A 16 12.14 -34.83 1.13
CA PHE A 16 11.45 -33.90 2.03
C PHE A 16 10.90 -32.77 1.17
N LEU A 17 9.62 -32.86 0.82
CA LEU A 17 8.85 -31.70 0.43
C LEU A 17 8.88 -30.76 1.63
N PRO A 18 9.41 -29.53 1.52
CA PRO A 18 9.30 -28.57 2.60
C PRO A 18 7.82 -28.38 2.88
N ALA A 19 7.41 -28.57 4.15
CA ALA A 19 6.06 -28.24 4.56
C ALA A 19 5.79 -26.80 4.13
N ALA A 20 4.72 -26.59 3.35
CA ALA A 20 4.28 -25.26 2.97
C ALA A 20 4.00 -24.50 4.27
N HIS A 21 4.90 -23.59 4.66
CA HIS A 21 4.68 -22.75 5.82
C HIS A 21 3.52 -21.82 5.46
N ALA A 22 2.41 -21.94 6.19
CA ALA A 22 1.28 -21.05 6.00
C ALA A 22 1.74 -19.61 6.27
N VAL A 23 1.38 -18.68 5.39
CA VAL A 23 1.73 -17.26 5.55
C VAL A 23 1.12 -16.75 6.87
N PRO A 24 1.91 -16.17 7.78
CA PRO A 24 1.41 -15.70 9.06
C PRO A 24 0.46 -14.50 8.88
N SER A 25 -0.49 -14.36 9.79
CA SER A 25 -1.39 -13.20 9.91
C SER A 25 -1.41 -12.71 11.36
N PRO A 26 -1.76 -11.45 11.65
CA PRO A 26 -1.99 -10.99 13.02
C PRO A 26 -2.93 -11.93 13.81
N SER A 27 -4.00 -12.42 13.16
CA SER A 27 -4.95 -13.35 13.78
C SER A 27 -4.35 -14.72 14.09
N SER A 28 -3.53 -15.30 13.20
CA SER A 28 -2.86 -16.59 13.45
C SER A 28 -1.74 -16.49 14.48
N ILE A 29 -1.08 -15.33 14.55
CA ILE A 29 -0.12 -15.00 15.61
C ILE A 29 -0.82 -14.76 16.95
N GLY A 30 -2.12 -14.43 16.92
CA GLY A 30 -2.88 -14.12 18.12
C GLY A 30 -2.51 -12.77 18.74
N SER A 31 -1.90 -11.86 17.96
CA SER A 31 -1.46 -10.55 18.45
C SER A 31 -1.52 -9.47 17.37
N ASP A 32 -1.80 -8.23 17.80
CA ASP A 32 -1.47 -7.06 16.99
C ASP A 32 0.05 -7.05 16.75
N LEU A 33 0.46 -6.57 15.57
CA LEU A 33 1.84 -6.48 15.15
C LEU A 33 2.22 -5.01 14.94
N THR A 34 3.31 -4.56 15.55
CA THR A 34 3.85 -3.20 15.33
C THR A 34 5.32 -3.29 14.97
N ILE A 35 5.73 -2.66 13.87
CA ILE A 35 7.15 -2.50 13.56
C ILE A 35 7.66 -1.25 14.27
N LEU A 36 8.69 -1.42 15.10
CA LEU A 36 9.42 -0.33 15.73
C LEU A 36 10.81 -0.23 15.08
N VAL A 37 11.12 0.94 14.54
CA VAL A 37 12.41 1.23 13.93
C VAL A 37 12.74 2.72 14.08
N HIS A 38 14.01 3.03 14.33
CA HIS A 38 14.47 4.40 14.24
C HIS A 38 14.74 4.75 12.78
N ASN A 39 13.79 5.40 12.13
CA ASN A 39 13.95 5.87 10.76
C ASN A 39 14.49 7.31 10.73
N ASP A 40 15.81 7.45 10.63
CA ASP A 40 16.53 8.72 10.46
C ASP A 40 16.72 9.13 8.99
N LEU A 41 16.12 8.40 8.05
CA LEU A 41 16.21 8.57 6.60
C LEU A 41 17.59 8.27 5.98
N TYR A 42 18.54 7.74 6.76
CA TYR A 42 19.84 7.28 6.22
C TYR A 42 19.81 5.84 5.70
N GLY A 43 18.68 5.13 5.85
CA GLY A 43 18.52 3.76 5.37
C GLY A 43 19.59 2.82 5.92
N ASN A 44 20.30 2.11 5.04
CA ASN A 44 21.39 1.20 5.43
C ASN A 44 22.66 1.93 5.92
N LEU A 45 22.75 3.26 5.75
CA LEU A 45 23.84 4.07 6.28
C LEU A 45 23.59 4.56 7.71
N SER A 46 22.41 4.28 8.28
CA SER A 46 22.10 4.66 9.66
C SER A 46 23.03 3.94 10.64
N THR A 47 23.46 4.67 11.67
CA THR A 47 24.16 4.05 12.81
C THR A 47 23.20 3.44 13.83
N TYR A 48 21.89 3.62 13.66
CA TYR A 48 20.85 2.98 14.44
C TYR A 48 20.36 1.73 13.69
N ASP A 49 20.72 0.57 14.21
CA ASP A 49 20.41 -0.73 13.63
C ASP A 49 19.22 -1.42 14.30
N ALA A 50 18.78 -0.93 15.46
CA ALA A 50 17.69 -1.52 16.22
C ALA A 50 16.35 -1.42 15.47
N ALA A 51 15.78 -2.59 15.19
CA ALA A 51 14.41 -2.77 14.72
C ALA A 51 13.79 -3.97 15.42
N ALA A 52 12.49 -3.91 15.72
CA ALA A 52 11.77 -4.98 16.38
C ALA A 52 10.32 -5.06 15.89
N ILE A 53 9.75 -6.25 15.93
CA ILE A 53 8.30 -6.45 15.80
C ILE A 53 7.73 -6.67 17.19
N VAL A 54 6.79 -5.82 17.61
CA VAL A 54 6.10 -5.96 18.89
C VAL A 54 4.87 -6.83 18.70
N LEU A 55 4.78 -7.89 19.50
CA LEU A 55 3.55 -8.64 19.72
C LEU A 55 2.85 -8.06 20.95
N SER A 56 1.87 -7.17 20.74
CA SER A 56 1.22 -6.43 21.82
C SER A 56 0.30 -7.26 22.72
N THR A 57 -0.15 -8.45 22.30
CA THR A 57 -1.02 -9.30 23.11
C THR A 57 -0.19 -10.07 24.15
N PRO A 58 -0.53 -9.97 25.45
CA PRO A 58 0.17 -10.70 26.49
C PRO A 58 0.09 -12.22 26.31
N GLN A 59 1.25 -12.87 26.31
CA GLN A 59 1.43 -14.29 26.06
C GLN A 59 2.57 -14.85 26.92
N THR A 60 2.61 -16.16 27.09
CA THR A 60 3.70 -16.86 27.79
C THR A 60 4.99 -16.79 26.98
N LEU A 61 6.13 -17.08 27.61
CA LEU A 61 7.43 -17.07 26.93
C LEU A 61 7.49 -18.07 25.75
N GLU A 62 6.88 -19.23 25.91
CA GLU A 62 6.87 -20.28 24.88
C GLU A 62 6.01 -19.88 23.67
N GLU A 63 4.82 -19.32 23.93
CA GLU A 63 3.97 -18.72 22.89
C GLU A 63 4.71 -17.60 22.16
N ALA A 64 5.40 -16.72 22.88
CA ALA A 64 6.19 -15.63 22.30
C ALA A 64 7.28 -16.14 21.34
N ARG A 65 8.05 -17.16 21.76
CA ARG A 65 9.07 -17.79 20.91
C ARG A 65 8.44 -18.40 19.65
N SER A 66 7.36 -19.16 19.80
CA SER A 66 6.65 -19.78 18.68
C SER A 66 6.11 -18.74 17.70
N ASN A 67 5.56 -17.64 18.22
CA ASN A 67 4.95 -16.58 17.42
C ASN A 67 5.99 -15.72 16.71
N CYS A 68 7.14 -15.41 17.32
CA CYS A 68 8.26 -14.80 16.60
C CYS A 68 8.75 -15.73 15.49
N ALA A 69 8.91 -17.03 15.77
CA ALA A 69 9.34 -18.01 14.78
C ALA A 69 8.36 -18.14 13.60
N ALA A 70 7.05 -18.06 13.85
CA ALA A 70 6.02 -18.06 12.81
C ALA A 70 6.10 -16.82 11.90
N LEU A 71 6.64 -15.70 12.37
CA LEU A 71 6.95 -14.53 11.55
C LEU A 71 8.29 -14.65 10.79
N GLY A 72 9.04 -15.75 10.95
CA GLY A 72 10.41 -15.87 10.45
C GLY A 72 11.43 -15.10 11.27
N GLU A 73 11.12 -14.81 12.53
CA GLU A 73 11.93 -14.01 13.46
C GLU A 73 12.27 -14.80 14.73
N GLN A 74 13.10 -14.23 15.59
CA GLN A 74 13.41 -14.77 16.91
C GLN A 74 12.97 -13.78 17.99
N LEU A 75 12.94 -14.21 19.25
CA LEU A 75 12.83 -13.23 20.34
C LEU A 75 14.02 -12.27 20.26
N TRP A 76 13.75 -10.99 20.49
CA TRP A 76 14.77 -9.96 20.41
C TRP A 76 15.79 -10.15 21.53
N ALA A 77 17.07 -10.28 21.15
CA ALA A 77 18.17 -10.38 22.09
C ALA A 77 18.78 -8.98 22.36
N PRO A 78 19.05 -8.62 23.63
CA PRO A 78 19.73 -7.37 23.96
C PRO A 78 21.09 -7.24 23.26
N PRO A 79 21.34 -6.17 22.49
CA PRO A 79 22.63 -5.92 21.85
C PRO A 79 23.65 -5.37 22.86
N ALA A 80 24.92 -5.34 22.46
CA ALA A 80 26.02 -4.83 23.29
C ALA A 80 25.79 -3.38 23.78
N ASN A 81 25.19 -2.52 22.94
CA ASN A 81 24.81 -1.16 23.30
C ASN A 81 23.30 -1.04 23.53
N LEU A 82 22.83 -1.66 24.61
CA LEU A 82 21.41 -1.74 24.97
C LEU A 82 20.73 -0.36 25.07
N SER A 83 21.40 0.63 25.69
CA SER A 83 20.81 1.96 25.88
C SER A 83 20.54 2.66 24.55
N LYS A 84 21.45 2.56 23.58
CA LYS A 84 21.25 3.10 22.22
C LYS A 84 20.05 2.43 21.55
N SER A 85 19.97 1.10 21.59
CA SER A 85 18.89 0.37 20.93
C SER A 85 17.52 0.59 21.58
N VAL A 86 17.44 0.64 22.91
CA VAL A 86 16.19 0.96 23.62
C VAL A 86 15.72 2.37 23.28
N SER A 87 16.63 3.35 23.23
CA SER A 87 16.28 4.72 22.84
C SER A 87 15.79 4.80 21.38
N ALA A 88 16.39 4.02 20.49
CA ALA A 88 16.01 3.94 19.08
C ALA A 88 14.62 3.30 18.89
N LEU A 89 14.32 2.21 19.61
CA LEU A 89 13.04 1.51 19.50
C LEU A 89 11.87 2.28 20.11
N SER A 90 12.14 3.24 21.03
CA SER A 90 11.11 4.05 21.69
C SER A 90 9.98 3.20 22.31
N LEU A 91 10.35 2.16 23.06
CA LEU A 91 9.40 1.17 23.64
C LEU A 91 8.26 1.77 24.48
N GLY A 92 8.42 2.99 24.98
CA GLY A 92 7.38 3.77 25.65
C GLY A 92 6.16 4.08 24.78
N TYR A 93 6.35 4.11 23.46
CA TYR A 93 5.32 4.44 22.49
C TYR A 93 4.17 3.42 22.48
N VAL A 94 4.47 2.12 22.59
CA VAL A 94 3.44 1.04 22.58
C VAL A 94 2.78 0.87 23.96
N GLY A 95 3.30 1.54 25.00
CA GLY A 95 2.61 1.72 26.27
C GLY A 95 2.62 0.53 27.23
N HIS A 96 3.33 -0.57 26.93
CA HIS A 96 3.45 -1.69 27.87
C HIS A 96 4.66 -1.55 28.80
N ALA A 97 4.49 -1.90 30.08
CA ALA A 97 5.53 -1.75 31.08
C ALA A 97 6.73 -2.68 30.88
N LEU A 98 6.50 -3.89 30.38
CA LEU A 98 7.47 -4.98 30.31
C LEU A 98 7.23 -5.85 29.06
N TYR A 99 8.29 -6.29 28.39
CA TYR A 99 8.23 -7.14 27.19
C TYR A 99 9.15 -8.35 27.31
N TRP A 100 8.70 -9.51 26.80
CA TRP A 100 9.57 -10.68 26.62
C TRP A 100 10.72 -10.37 25.65
N ILE A 101 11.92 -10.79 26.02
CA ILE A 101 13.15 -10.76 25.22
C ILE A 101 13.85 -12.12 25.30
N ASP A 102 14.83 -12.37 24.44
CA ASP A 102 15.58 -13.63 24.46
C ASP A 102 16.57 -13.71 25.63
N GLU A 103 16.85 -14.93 26.07
CA GLU A 103 17.78 -15.23 27.16
C GLU A 103 19.20 -15.51 26.65
N THR A 104 20.20 -14.87 27.23
CA THR A 104 21.57 -15.41 27.23
C THR A 104 21.73 -16.34 28.44
N ALA A 105 21.29 -17.60 28.31
CA ALA A 105 21.48 -18.74 29.23
C ALA A 105 20.66 -18.77 30.54
N GLY A 106 19.58 -19.56 30.58
CA GLY A 106 18.82 -19.89 31.79
C GLY A 106 17.56 -20.74 31.52
N GLN A 107 16.89 -21.21 32.59
CA GLN A 107 15.56 -21.86 32.52
C GLN A 107 14.39 -20.86 32.76
N SER A 108 14.71 -19.57 32.95
CA SER A 108 13.78 -18.52 33.41
C SER A 108 13.75 -17.34 32.43
N GLY A 109 12.56 -17.00 31.93
CA GLY A 109 12.40 -15.94 30.93
C GLY A 109 12.97 -14.59 31.35
N GLN A 110 13.52 -13.84 30.40
CA GLN A 110 13.96 -12.46 30.59
C GLN A 110 12.96 -11.49 29.99
N ALA A 111 12.71 -10.40 30.71
CA ALA A 111 11.84 -9.35 30.22
C ALA A 111 12.49 -7.98 30.41
N ILE A 112 12.21 -7.05 29.49
CA ILE A 112 12.79 -5.71 29.46
C ILE A 112 11.71 -4.65 29.68
N THR A 113 12.03 -3.65 30.48
CA THR A 113 11.18 -2.45 30.64
C THR A 113 11.41 -1.45 29.52
N GLN A 114 10.52 -0.46 29.39
CA GLN A 114 10.70 0.66 28.46
C GLN A 114 11.99 1.48 28.71
N ALA A 115 12.51 1.43 29.93
CA ALA A 115 13.76 2.11 30.32
C ALA A 115 15.01 1.24 30.09
N GLY A 116 14.87 0.03 29.55
CA GLY A 116 15.99 -0.88 29.28
C GLY A 116 16.46 -1.70 30.49
N LEU A 117 15.71 -1.70 31.60
CA LEU A 117 15.99 -2.59 32.73
C LEU A 117 15.52 -4.01 32.42
N ILE A 118 16.41 -4.98 32.55
CA ILE A 118 16.15 -6.40 32.32
C ILE A 118 15.98 -7.12 33.66
N SER A 119 14.94 -7.92 33.80
CA SER A 119 14.73 -8.77 34.98
C SER A 119 14.28 -10.17 34.60
N ALA A 120 14.68 -11.15 35.42
CA ALA A 120 14.13 -12.49 35.36
C ALA A 120 12.62 -12.45 35.68
N THR A 121 11.84 -13.20 34.93
CA THR A 121 10.38 -13.25 35.03
C THR A 121 9.92 -14.70 34.90
N ASP A 122 8.90 -15.08 35.67
CA ASP A 122 8.28 -16.41 35.55
C ASP A 122 7.78 -16.62 34.12
N ARG A 123 8.22 -17.71 33.47
CA ARG A 123 7.93 -18.04 32.07
C ARG A 123 6.44 -18.22 31.76
N HIS A 124 5.61 -18.45 32.77
CA HIS A 124 4.16 -18.55 32.65
C HIS A 124 3.45 -17.19 32.74
N THR A 125 4.18 -16.11 33.05
CA THR A 125 3.65 -14.74 33.01
C THR A 125 3.22 -14.40 31.59
N LYS A 126 2.09 -13.72 31.45
CA LYS A 126 1.64 -13.21 30.16
C LYS A 126 2.15 -11.79 29.96
N LEU A 127 3.07 -11.61 29.01
CA LEU A 127 3.63 -10.32 28.63
C LEU A 127 3.59 -10.16 27.10
N PRO A 128 3.53 -8.91 26.59
CA PRO A 128 3.84 -8.67 25.18
C PRO A 128 5.30 -9.08 24.90
N ALA A 129 5.65 -9.25 23.63
CA ALA A 129 6.98 -9.72 23.24
C ALA A 129 7.63 -8.81 22.21
N LEU A 130 8.97 -8.74 22.25
CA LEU A 130 9.78 -8.17 21.17
C LEU A 130 10.35 -9.32 20.34
N CYS A 131 10.02 -9.34 19.06
CA CYS A 131 10.70 -10.16 18.07
C CYS A 131 11.77 -9.33 17.36
N THR A 132 12.78 -9.99 16.81
CA THR A 132 13.67 -9.38 15.81
C THR A 132 12.86 -8.85 14.63
N GLN A 133 13.40 -7.86 13.93
CA GLN A 133 12.93 -7.43 12.62
C GLN A 133 14.12 -7.51 11.67
N SER A 134 14.22 -8.63 10.97
CA SER A 134 15.36 -8.95 10.10
C SER A 134 15.05 -8.80 8.61
N ALA A 135 13.83 -8.41 8.25
CA ALA A 135 13.47 -8.13 6.87
C ALA A 135 14.36 -7.01 6.30
N PRO A 136 14.88 -7.17 5.06
CA PRO A 136 15.73 -6.16 4.45
C PRO A 136 14.94 -4.86 4.20
N LEU A 137 15.65 -3.74 4.10
CA LEU A 137 15.06 -2.48 3.65
C LEU A 137 14.73 -2.57 2.16
N SER A 138 13.49 -2.27 1.77
CA SER A 138 13.14 -2.17 0.34
C SER A 138 13.79 -0.94 -0.27
N THR A 139 14.28 -1.08 -1.50
CA THR A 139 14.79 0.03 -2.32
C THR A 139 14.15 -0.01 -3.70
N THR A 140 14.33 1.06 -4.49
CA THR A 140 13.84 1.12 -5.87
C THR A 140 14.30 -0.06 -6.75
N ASN A 141 15.45 -0.65 -6.45
CA ASN A 141 16.05 -1.71 -7.26
C ASN A 141 16.01 -3.09 -6.59
N ASP A 142 15.61 -3.17 -5.32
CA ASP A 142 15.68 -4.40 -4.53
C ASP A 142 14.50 -4.46 -3.57
N VAL A 143 13.54 -5.31 -3.90
CA VAL A 143 12.34 -5.59 -3.10
C VAL A 143 12.29 -7.09 -2.87
N ASN A 144 12.30 -7.49 -1.60
CA ASN A 144 12.31 -8.90 -1.23
C ASN A 144 10.93 -9.35 -0.73
N THR A 145 10.16 -10.00 -1.60
CA THR A 145 8.82 -10.54 -1.30
C THR A 145 8.82 -12.05 -1.03
N SER A 146 9.99 -12.60 -0.67
CA SER A 146 10.15 -14.03 -0.36
C SER A 146 9.17 -14.50 0.72
N PRO A 147 8.73 -15.77 0.70
CA PRO A 147 7.72 -16.29 1.63
C PRO A 147 7.95 -16.00 3.12
N GLN A 148 9.21 -15.95 3.58
CA GLN A 148 9.57 -15.63 4.97
C GLN A 148 9.17 -14.21 5.41
N TRP A 149 9.02 -13.27 4.47
CA TRP A 149 8.63 -11.89 4.74
C TRP A 149 7.15 -11.64 4.48
N GLN A 150 6.42 -12.63 3.96
CA GLN A 150 5.01 -12.47 3.62
C GLN A 150 4.14 -12.41 4.89
N ILE A 151 3.07 -11.62 4.80
CA ILE A 151 2.08 -11.46 5.86
C ILE A 151 0.69 -11.44 5.23
N LEU A 152 -0.27 -12.08 5.89
CA LEU A 152 -1.65 -12.18 5.44
C LEU A 152 -2.54 -11.22 6.23
N VAL A 153 -3.38 -10.45 5.51
CA VAL A 153 -4.45 -9.61 6.07
C VAL A 153 -5.78 -10.06 5.49
N ARG A 154 -6.79 -10.24 6.34
CA ARG A 154 -8.17 -10.42 5.90
C ARG A 154 -8.83 -9.06 5.81
N THR A 155 -9.39 -8.73 4.65
CA THR A 155 -10.21 -7.52 4.48
C THR A 155 -11.44 -7.84 3.64
N GLY A 156 -12.62 -7.50 4.16
CA GLY A 156 -13.89 -7.96 3.57
C GLY A 156 -13.90 -9.47 3.33
N ASN A 157 -14.19 -9.87 2.08
CA ASN A 157 -14.20 -11.27 1.64
C ASN A 157 -12.86 -11.74 1.04
N GLN A 158 -11.80 -10.96 1.22
CA GLN A 158 -10.48 -11.22 0.66
C GLN A 158 -9.47 -11.64 1.72
N LEU A 159 -8.54 -12.48 1.28
CA LEU A 159 -7.33 -12.88 1.99
C LEU A 159 -6.14 -12.34 1.20
N VAL A 160 -5.59 -11.22 1.67
CA VAL A 160 -4.53 -10.47 1.00
C VAL A 160 -3.18 -10.90 1.54
N THR A 161 -2.32 -11.44 0.68
CA THR A 161 -0.92 -11.71 0.98
C THR A 161 -0.07 -10.51 0.57
N GLY A 162 0.37 -9.73 1.56
CA GLY A 162 1.41 -8.71 1.41
C GLY A 162 2.75 -9.22 1.94
N TYR A 163 3.66 -8.30 2.22
CA TYR A 163 4.96 -8.59 2.81
C TYR A 163 5.38 -7.49 3.77
N ARG A 164 6.46 -7.68 4.51
CA ARG A 164 7.09 -6.64 5.30
C ARG A 164 8.51 -6.40 4.86
N ASP A 165 8.96 -5.19 5.07
CA ASP A 165 10.37 -4.82 5.00
C ASP A 165 10.84 -4.28 6.36
N LYS A 166 12.04 -3.71 6.41
CA LYS A 166 12.58 -3.11 7.65
C LYS A 166 11.67 -2.02 8.24
N LEU A 167 10.93 -1.29 7.41
CA LEU A 167 10.18 -0.10 7.82
C LEU A 167 8.69 -0.36 8.06
N SER A 168 8.08 -1.25 7.28
CA SER A 168 6.60 -1.31 7.18
C SER A 168 6.10 -2.65 6.66
N PHE A 169 4.82 -2.94 6.97
CA PHE A 169 4.01 -3.89 6.23
C PHE A 169 3.52 -3.24 4.94
N ARG A 170 3.58 -3.97 3.82
CA ARG A 170 3.37 -3.47 2.47
C ARG A 170 2.38 -4.36 1.72
N PHE A 171 1.42 -3.72 1.08
CA PHE A 171 0.40 -4.36 0.26
C PHE A 171 0.26 -3.55 -1.03
N GLU A 172 0.89 -4.03 -2.09
CA GLU A 172 1.00 -3.30 -3.35
C GLU A 172 0.09 -3.95 -4.40
N GLY A 173 -0.57 -3.14 -5.23
CA GLY A 173 -1.46 -3.66 -6.29
C GLY A 173 -2.82 -4.15 -5.81
N LEU A 174 -3.39 -3.56 -4.75
CA LEU A 174 -4.75 -3.85 -4.30
C LEU A 174 -5.77 -3.18 -5.22
N ARG A 175 -6.67 -3.98 -5.83
CA ARG A 175 -7.76 -3.44 -6.65
C ARG A 175 -8.79 -2.73 -5.77
N TYR A 176 -9.09 -1.47 -6.06
CA TYR A 176 -10.12 -0.71 -5.33
C TYR A 176 -11.41 -0.50 -6.11
N ALA A 177 -11.38 -0.67 -7.44
CA ALA A 177 -12.55 -0.55 -8.29
C ALA A 177 -12.62 -1.67 -9.33
N ASN A 178 -13.85 -2.02 -9.72
CA ASN A 178 -14.09 -2.83 -10.91
C ASN A 178 -13.49 -2.13 -12.12
N GLN A 179 -12.95 -2.90 -13.07
CA GLN A 179 -12.52 -2.32 -14.34
C GLN A 179 -13.73 -1.68 -15.03
N PRO A 180 -13.76 -0.35 -15.18
CA PRO A 180 -14.88 0.32 -15.84
C PRO A 180 -14.79 0.09 -17.35
N GLU A 181 -15.95 0.09 -18.02
CA GLU A 181 -15.96 0.32 -19.47
C GLU A 181 -15.38 1.72 -19.74
N ARG A 182 -14.71 1.89 -20.88
CA ARG A 182 -14.12 3.18 -21.25
C ARG A 182 -15.17 4.29 -21.23
N PHE A 183 -14.80 5.41 -20.59
CA PHE A 183 -15.65 6.57 -20.35
C PHE A 183 -16.91 6.29 -19.49
N THR A 184 -16.81 5.36 -18.55
CA THR A 184 -17.83 5.17 -17.51
C THR A 184 -17.25 5.41 -16.12
N TYR A 185 -18.11 5.79 -15.17
CA TYR A 185 -17.71 5.96 -13.78
C TYR A 185 -17.39 4.60 -13.14
N SER A 186 -16.28 4.55 -12.40
CA SER A 186 -15.87 3.34 -11.69
C SER A 186 -16.82 3.03 -10.52
N THR A 187 -16.84 1.75 -10.14
CA THR A 187 -17.61 1.26 -9.00
C THR A 187 -16.69 0.52 -8.04
N LEU A 188 -17.02 0.55 -6.75
CA LEU A 188 -16.24 -0.11 -5.71
C LEU A 188 -16.05 -1.60 -6.02
N TYR A 189 -14.82 -2.09 -5.84
CA TYR A 189 -14.52 -3.50 -6.00
C TYR A 189 -14.91 -4.30 -4.75
N ASP A 190 -15.68 -5.36 -4.91
CA ASP A 190 -16.16 -6.25 -3.85
C ASP A 190 -15.66 -7.70 -4.03
N GLY A 191 -14.42 -7.84 -4.49
CA GLY A 191 -13.79 -9.12 -4.79
C GLY A 191 -13.76 -10.11 -3.62
N VAL A 192 -13.58 -11.39 -3.97
CA VAL A 192 -13.52 -12.51 -3.02
C VAL A 192 -12.27 -13.35 -3.23
N GLY A 193 -11.83 -14.04 -2.17
CA GLY A 193 -10.77 -15.05 -2.26
C GLY A 193 -9.36 -14.53 -1.99
N ASN A 194 -8.36 -15.27 -2.45
CA ASN A 194 -6.95 -14.99 -2.16
C ASN A 194 -6.39 -13.99 -3.17
N VAL A 195 -5.76 -12.93 -2.67
CA VAL A 195 -5.17 -11.83 -3.46
C VAL A 195 -3.69 -11.73 -3.14
N SER A 196 -2.85 -11.69 -4.17
CA SER A 196 -1.43 -11.35 -4.02
C SER A 196 -1.27 -9.83 -4.09
N ALA A 197 -0.70 -9.24 -3.06
CA ALA A 197 -0.35 -7.82 -2.98
C ALA A 197 1.19 -7.65 -2.81
N LEU A 198 1.94 -8.48 -3.53
CA LEU A 198 3.41 -8.57 -3.47
C LEU A 198 4.13 -7.72 -4.53
N ALA A 199 3.37 -7.03 -5.39
CA ALA A 199 3.94 -6.19 -6.43
C ALA A 199 2.93 -5.11 -6.82
N PRO A 200 3.39 -3.95 -7.32
CA PRO A 200 2.53 -2.94 -7.91
C PRO A 200 1.54 -3.49 -8.94
N GLY A 201 0.32 -2.96 -8.92
CA GLY A 201 -0.64 -3.15 -10.00
C GLY A 201 -0.22 -2.40 -11.27
N ALA A 202 -0.86 -2.73 -12.40
CA ALA A 202 -0.57 -2.06 -13.67
C ALA A 202 -0.84 -0.55 -13.57
N GLN A 203 0.02 0.25 -14.21
CA GLN A 203 -0.21 1.69 -14.35
C GLN A 203 -1.38 1.94 -15.32
N CYS A 204 -2.09 3.04 -15.15
CA CYS A 204 -3.11 3.42 -16.14
C CYS A 204 -2.45 3.82 -17.47
N VAL A 205 -3.10 3.48 -18.59
CA VAL A 205 -2.65 3.87 -19.93
C VAL A 205 -2.37 5.37 -19.99
N GLN A 206 -1.17 5.70 -20.42
CA GLN A 206 -0.62 7.06 -20.48
C GLN A 206 0.49 7.15 -21.53
N GLY A 207 0.88 8.36 -21.91
CA GLY A 207 1.95 8.55 -22.88
C GLY A 207 3.28 7.94 -22.41
N GLY A 208 4.00 7.28 -23.31
CA GLY A 208 5.35 6.74 -23.03
C GLY A 208 5.39 5.37 -22.36
N CYS A 209 4.25 4.70 -22.16
CA CYS A 209 4.20 3.30 -21.73
C CYS A 209 3.56 2.38 -22.78
N SER A 210 3.75 1.07 -22.61
CA SER A 210 3.20 0.04 -23.50
C SER A 210 2.31 -0.93 -22.70
N SER A 211 1.64 -1.86 -23.39
CA SER A 211 0.84 -2.92 -22.77
C SER A 211 1.61 -3.85 -21.83
N SER A 212 2.96 -3.76 -21.80
CA SER A 212 3.78 -4.50 -20.84
C SER A 212 3.87 -3.85 -19.45
N THR A 213 3.60 -2.54 -19.34
CA THR A 213 3.73 -1.77 -18.10
C THR A 213 2.44 -1.02 -17.71
N CYS A 214 1.54 -0.81 -18.68
CA CYS A 214 0.28 -0.11 -18.52
C CYS A 214 -0.90 -0.95 -18.98
N SER A 215 -2.08 -0.68 -18.41
CA SER A 215 -3.35 -1.33 -18.76
C SER A 215 -4.52 -0.36 -18.55
N GLU A 216 -5.63 -0.56 -19.25
CA GLU A 216 -6.90 0.10 -18.89
C GLU A 216 -7.48 -0.51 -17.59
N ASP A 217 -7.11 -1.76 -17.32
CA ASP A 217 -7.33 -2.39 -16.02
C ASP A 217 -6.24 -1.95 -15.03
N CYS A 218 -6.42 -0.76 -14.43
CA CYS A 218 -5.35 -0.09 -13.66
C CYS A 218 -5.76 0.48 -12.29
N LEU A 219 -7.02 0.32 -11.87
CA LEU A 219 -7.55 0.94 -10.64
C LEU A 219 -7.10 0.17 -9.39
N PHE A 220 -5.81 0.29 -9.12
CA PHE A 220 -5.09 -0.30 -8.00
C PHE A 220 -4.57 0.77 -7.02
N LEU A 221 -4.38 0.37 -5.78
CA LEU A 221 -3.74 1.16 -4.74
C LEU A 221 -2.69 0.34 -3.99
N ASN A 222 -1.84 1.05 -3.27
CA ASN A 222 -0.76 0.50 -2.44
C ASN A 222 -0.93 0.99 -1.01
N VAL A 223 -0.66 0.13 -0.03
CA VAL A 223 -0.76 0.44 1.41
C VAL A 223 0.55 0.14 2.11
N TRP A 224 1.06 1.12 2.87
CA TRP A 224 2.18 0.96 3.80
C TRP A 224 1.71 1.23 5.23
N SER A 225 2.00 0.31 6.14
CA SER A 225 1.55 0.42 7.52
C SER A 225 2.64 0.02 8.52
N PRO A 226 2.82 0.78 9.63
CA PRO A 226 3.67 0.34 10.74
C PRO A 226 2.93 -0.62 11.71
N TYR A 227 1.62 -0.81 11.55
CA TYR A 227 0.76 -1.50 12.52
C TYR A 227 -0.30 -2.37 11.84
N LEU A 228 -0.41 -3.63 12.23
CA LEU A 228 -1.50 -4.51 11.82
C LEU A 228 -2.29 -5.02 13.03
N PRO A 229 -3.62 -4.82 13.06
CA PRO A 229 -4.45 -5.31 14.14
C PRO A 229 -4.70 -6.82 14.03
N LYS A 230 -4.84 -7.49 15.17
CA LYS A 230 -5.24 -8.92 15.23
C LYS A 230 -6.67 -9.15 14.75
N ASP A 231 -7.55 -8.23 15.14
CA ASP A 231 -8.99 -8.33 14.96
C ASP A 231 -9.45 -7.34 13.89
N SER A 232 -10.48 -7.69 13.11
CA SER A 232 -11.07 -6.84 12.06
C SER A 232 -11.87 -5.64 12.59
N SER A 233 -11.90 -5.47 13.91
CA SER A 233 -12.58 -4.37 14.62
C SER A 233 -11.71 -3.90 15.79
N PRO A 234 -10.50 -3.37 15.52
CA PRO A 234 -9.61 -2.92 16.57
C PRO A 234 -10.15 -1.67 17.27
N PRO A 235 -9.79 -1.44 18.55
CA PRO A 235 -10.11 -0.18 19.23
C PRO A 235 -9.56 1.02 18.47
N LYS A 236 -10.38 2.06 18.28
CA LYS A 236 -10.04 3.26 17.49
C LYS A 236 -8.74 3.95 17.95
N GLN A 237 -8.44 3.86 19.24
CA GLN A 237 -7.26 4.46 19.88
C GLN A 237 -5.94 3.82 19.40
N LYS A 238 -5.99 2.58 18.89
CA LYS A 238 -4.82 1.88 18.33
C LYS A 238 -4.61 2.16 16.84
N LEU A 239 -5.67 2.56 16.12
CA LEU A 239 -5.60 2.86 14.70
C LEU A 239 -4.72 4.09 14.45
N LYS A 240 -4.10 4.15 13.27
CA LYS A 240 -3.20 5.23 12.87
C LYS A 240 -3.91 6.23 11.94
N PRO A 241 -3.53 7.52 11.93
CA PRO A 241 -3.97 8.42 10.87
C PRO A 241 -3.62 7.86 9.49
N VAL A 242 -4.43 8.19 8.48
CA VAL A 242 -4.24 7.73 7.09
C VAL A 242 -3.80 8.91 6.22
N MET A 243 -2.68 8.76 5.54
CA MET A 243 -2.17 9.70 4.53
C MET A 243 -2.51 9.16 3.13
N PHE A 244 -3.43 9.80 2.43
CA PHE A 244 -3.94 9.37 1.12
C PHE A 244 -3.31 10.19 0.00
N TRP A 245 -2.34 9.61 -0.69
CA TRP A 245 -1.52 10.22 -1.72
C TRP A 245 -2.19 10.17 -3.10
N ILE A 246 -2.28 11.33 -3.74
CA ILE A 246 -2.73 11.49 -5.12
C ILE A 246 -1.55 12.03 -5.94
N HIS A 247 -1.05 11.21 -6.87
CA HIS A 247 0.11 11.58 -7.68
C HIS A 247 -0.20 12.73 -8.65
N GLY A 248 0.84 13.50 -8.98
CA GLY A 248 0.83 14.51 -10.05
C GLY A 248 1.01 13.89 -11.43
N GLY A 249 1.58 14.66 -12.36
CA GLY A 249 1.80 14.24 -13.75
C GLY A 249 0.81 14.83 -14.75
N ALA A 250 0.40 16.08 -14.52
CA ALA A 250 -0.38 16.87 -15.47
C ALA A 250 -1.76 16.31 -15.86
N PHE A 251 -2.30 15.36 -15.08
CA PHE A 251 -3.44 14.51 -15.44
C PHE A 251 -3.22 13.64 -16.68
N THR A 252 -2.01 13.60 -17.25
CA THR A 252 -1.67 12.81 -18.45
C THR A 252 -0.68 11.68 -18.16
N GLY A 253 -0.07 11.65 -16.98
CA GLY A 253 0.89 10.66 -16.56
C GLY A 253 0.99 10.54 -15.04
N GLY A 254 1.79 9.58 -14.58
CA GLY A 254 2.03 9.28 -13.17
C GLY A 254 1.44 7.94 -12.71
N THR A 255 1.80 7.51 -11.51
CA THR A 255 1.31 6.28 -10.88
C THR A 255 1.42 6.36 -9.36
N GLY A 256 0.55 5.64 -8.65
CA GLY A 256 0.66 5.39 -7.21
C GLY A 256 1.84 4.50 -6.81
N SER A 257 2.58 3.94 -7.77
CA SER A 257 3.78 3.11 -7.55
C SER A 257 5.09 3.78 -7.98
N ASP A 258 5.09 5.11 -8.11
CA ASP A 258 6.31 5.88 -8.38
C ASP A 258 7.27 5.73 -7.18
N PRO A 259 8.50 5.19 -7.39
CA PRO A 259 9.44 4.94 -6.30
C PRO A 259 9.91 6.23 -5.59
N THR A 260 9.74 7.40 -6.20
CA THR A 260 10.01 8.70 -5.58
C THR A 260 9.07 8.98 -4.42
N PHE A 261 7.86 8.43 -4.47
CA PHE A 261 6.79 8.65 -3.49
C PHE A 261 6.47 7.39 -2.67
N ASP A 262 7.45 6.50 -2.53
CA ASP A 262 7.33 5.31 -1.69
C ASP A 262 6.88 5.66 -0.26
N GLY A 263 5.80 5.00 0.20
CA GLY A 263 5.16 5.32 1.47
C GLY A 263 5.90 4.82 2.71
N GLY A 264 6.89 3.93 2.59
CA GLY A 264 7.49 3.23 3.73
C GLY A 264 8.19 4.16 4.73
N ASN A 265 8.86 5.20 4.23
CA ASN A 265 9.50 6.20 5.09
C ASN A 265 8.48 7.03 5.88
N LEU A 266 7.42 7.48 5.20
CA LEU A 266 6.37 8.26 5.85
C LEU A 266 5.58 7.41 6.84
N ALA A 267 5.30 6.16 6.51
CA ALA A 267 4.59 5.23 7.40
C ALA A 267 5.36 4.98 8.71
N SER A 268 6.65 4.64 8.60
CA SER A 268 7.50 4.32 9.76
C SER A 268 7.87 5.55 10.60
N ARG A 269 8.26 6.66 9.96
CA ARG A 269 8.69 7.87 10.69
C ARG A 269 7.53 8.71 11.18
N GLY A 270 6.45 8.77 10.41
CA GLY A 270 5.26 9.54 10.73
C GLY A 270 4.26 8.80 11.61
N ASP A 271 4.43 7.48 11.79
CA ASP A 271 3.48 6.61 12.48
C ASP A 271 2.06 6.73 11.91
N VAL A 272 1.98 6.59 10.59
CA VAL A 272 0.74 6.71 9.80
C VAL A 272 0.59 5.53 8.86
N VAL A 273 -0.63 5.24 8.44
CA VAL A 273 -0.86 4.39 7.28
C VAL A 273 -0.82 5.26 6.02
N VAL A 274 -0.04 4.87 5.02
CA VAL A 274 0.04 5.58 3.74
C VAL A 274 -0.70 4.78 2.68
N VAL A 275 -1.55 5.44 1.90
CA VAL A 275 -2.25 4.87 0.75
C VAL A 275 -1.87 5.67 -0.48
N ALA A 276 -1.41 5.03 -1.56
CA ALA A 276 -1.18 5.67 -2.85
C ALA A 276 -2.01 4.98 -3.93
N ILE A 277 -2.61 5.76 -4.83
CA ILE A 277 -3.59 5.25 -5.79
C ILE A 277 -3.12 5.49 -7.22
N ASN A 278 -3.51 4.59 -8.14
CA ASN A 278 -3.64 4.92 -9.54
C ASN A 278 -5.04 5.52 -9.78
N TYR A 279 -5.20 6.38 -10.78
CA TYR A 279 -6.48 6.86 -11.29
C TYR A 279 -6.38 7.06 -12.81
N ARG A 280 -7.49 7.00 -13.56
CA ARG A 280 -7.43 7.18 -15.02
C ARG A 280 -6.92 8.57 -15.39
N LEU A 281 -6.14 8.63 -16.47
CA LEU A 281 -5.42 9.80 -16.94
C LEU A 281 -5.81 10.12 -18.39
N SER A 282 -5.42 11.31 -18.85
CA SER A 282 -5.58 11.79 -20.22
C SER A 282 -7.03 11.65 -20.71
N THR A 283 -7.22 11.50 -22.01
CA THR A 283 -8.53 11.35 -22.66
C THR A 283 -9.38 10.26 -22.00
N LEU A 284 -8.78 9.15 -21.56
CA LEU A 284 -9.46 8.05 -20.87
C LEU A 284 -10.04 8.42 -19.50
N GLY A 285 -9.43 9.39 -18.82
CA GLY A 285 -9.83 9.85 -17.49
C GLY A 285 -10.68 11.11 -17.48
N PHE A 286 -10.60 11.96 -18.50
CA PHE A 286 -11.13 13.32 -18.40
C PHE A 286 -12.08 13.74 -19.52
N LEU A 287 -12.16 13.02 -20.65
CA LEU A 287 -12.97 13.44 -21.80
C LEU A 287 -14.45 13.65 -21.45
N ALA A 288 -14.95 14.85 -21.76
CA ALA A 288 -16.37 15.14 -21.84
C ALA A 288 -16.84 15.43 -23.28
N LEU A 289 -18.09 15.05 -23.59
CA LEU A 289 -18.83 15.39 -24.81
C LEU A 289 -20.17 16.02 -24.44
N ASP A 290 -20.68 16.90 -25.30
CA ASP A 290 -22.02 17.50 -25.16
C ASP A 290 -23.10 16.59 -25.76
N ASP A 291 -23.05 15.30 -25.38
CA ASP A 291 -23.94 14.23 -25.84
C ASP A 291 -24.92 13.75 -24.75
N GLY A 292 -24.73 14.22 -23.52
CA GLY A 292 -25.48 13.80 -22.33
C GLY A 292 -25.04 12.45 -21.74
N GLU A 293 -24.06 11.77 -22.35
CA GLU A 293 -23.52 10.48 -21.91
C GLU A 293 -22.13 10.64 -21.30
N LEU A 294 -21.19 11.26 -22.04
CA LEU A 294 -19.80 11.43 -21.64
C LEU A 294 -19.60 12.72 -20.85
N ASN A 295 -19.68 12.64 -19.52
CA ASN A 295 -19.69 13.81 -18.64
C ASN A 295 -18.32 14.15 -18.02
N GLY A 296 -17.24 13.53 -18.50
CA GLY A 296 -15.87 13.76 -18.03
C GLY A 296 -15.62 13.40 -16.56
N ASN A 297 -14.47 13.84 -16.05
CA ASN A 297 -14.06 13.70 -14.66
C ASN A 297 -14.06 12.25 -14.11
N TYR A 298 -13.84 11.26 -14.97
CA TYR A 298 -13.73 9.84 -14.57
C TYR A 298 -12.53 9.59 -13.65
N GLY A 299 -11.39 10.23 -13.92
CA GLY A 299 -10.20 10.15 -13.06
C GLY A 299 -10.44 10.69 -11.66
N LEU A 300 -11.21 11.78 -11.51
CA LEU A 300 -11.63 12.27 -10.19
C LEU A 300 -12.63 11.33 -9.51
N ALA A 301 -13.55 10.73 -10.27
CA ALA A 301 -14.45 9.72 -9.73
C ALA A 301 -13.69 8.49 -9.22
N ASP A 302 -12.64 8.06 -9.93
CA ASP A 302 -11.76 6.97 -9.49
C ASP A 302 -11.11 7.27 -8.14
N GLN A 303 -10.61 8.50 -7.93
CA GLN A 303 -10.06 8.93 -6.65
C GLN A 303 -11.09 8.88 -5.52
N ILE A 304 -12.35 9.23 -5.80
CA ILE A 304 -13.45 9.16 -4.83
C ILE A 304 -13.78 7.70 -4.48
N VAL A 305 -13.80 6.80 -5.47
CA VAL A 305 -14.03 5.36 -5.24
C VAL A 305 -12.88 4.74 -4.45
N ALA A 306 -11.64 5.18 -4.68
CA ALA A 306 -10.50 4.78 -3.86
C ALA A 306 -10.64 5.24 -2.40
N LEU A 307 -11.16 6.46 -2.15
CA LEU A 307 -11.51 6.91 -0.79
C LEU A 307 -12.60 6.02 -0.17
N ASP A 308 -13.61 5.61 -0.94
CA ASP A 308 -14.64 4.67 -0.46
C ASP A 308 -14.05 3.32 -0.07
N TRP A 309 -13.11 2.81 -0.86
CA TRP A 309 -12.36 1.60 -0.51
C TRP A 309 -11.58 1.79 0.80
N VAL A 310 -10.88 2.91 0.96
CA VAL A 310 -10.14 3.22 2.19
C VAL A 310 -11.09 3.26 3.39
N HIS A 311 -12.26 3.89 3.28
CA HIS A 311 -13.27 3.87 4.35
C HIS A 311 -13.71 2.46 4.74
N ALA A 312 -13.95 1.60 3.75
CA ALA A 312 -14.42 0.25 3.98
C ALA A 312 -13.35 -0.69 4.57
N HIS A 313 -12.07 -0.50 4.20
CA HIS A 313 -11.04 -1.53 4.37
C HIS A 313 -9.83 -1.12 5.21
N ILE A 314 -9.50 0.19 5.33
CA ILE A 314 -8.19 0.60 5.85
C ILE A 314 -7.95 0.22 7.32
N LYS A 315 -9.02 0.01 8.09
CA LYS A 315 -8.95 -0.49 9.47
C LYS A 315 -8.23 -1.83 9.58
N ASP A 316 -8.38 -2.70 8.58
CA ASP A 316 -7.77 -4.04 8.57
C ASP A 316 -6.25 -3.94 8.34
N PHE A 317 -5.79 -2.81 7.80
CA PHE A 317 -4.39 -2.45 7.62
C PHE A 317 -3.87 -1.50 8.72
N GLY A 318 -4.66 -1.29 9.78
CA GLY A 318 -4.28 -0.48 10.93
C GLY A 318 -4.56 1.02 10.82
N GLY A 319 -5.26 1.48 9.78
CA GLY A 319 -5.62 2.88 9.57
C GLY A 319 -6.98 3.25 10.18
N ASP A 320 -7.14 4.51 10.59
CA ASP A 320 -8.39 5.06 11.09
C ASP A 320 -9.15 5.74 9.93
N PRO A 321 -10.29 5.19 9.47
CA PRO A 321 -11.06 5.76 8.36
C PRO A 321 -11.61 7.17 8.68
N GLU A 322 -11.68 7.54 9.97
CA GLU A 322 -12.14 8.87 10.41
C GLU A 322 -11.01 9.91 10.46
N ARG A 323 -9.76 9.51 10.20
CA ARG A 323 -8.57 10.39 10.22
C ARG A 323 -7.77 10.30 8.92
N ILE A 324 -8.48 10.35 7.80
CA ILE A 324 -7.87 10.42 6.47
C ILE A 324 -7.45 11.86 6.15
N THR A 325 -6.20 12.04 5.74
CA THR A 325 -5.66 13.29 5.18
C THR A 325 -5.33 13.07 3.72
N ILE A 326 -6.03 13.75 2.81
CA ILE A 326 -5.71 13.72 1.38
C ILE A 326 -4.55 14.65 1.09
N PHE A 327 -3.58 14.21 0.30
CA PHE A 327 -2.46 15.05 -0.09
C PHE A 327 -1.95 14.68 -1.48
N GLY A 328 -1.38 15.65 -2.19
CA GLY A 328 -0.95 15.47 -3.56
C GLY A 328 -0.11 16.62 -4.06
N GLN A 329 0.70 16.37 -5.09
CA GLN A 329 1.59 17.35 -5.72
C GLN A 329 1.17 17.65 -7.16
N SER A 330 1.32 18.90 -7.61
CA SER A 330 0.99 19.31 -8.98
C SER A 330 -0.47 18.99 -9.35
N ALA A 331 -0.74 18.19 -10.39
CA ALA A 331 -2.09 17.71 -10.72
C ALA A 331 -2.78 16.95 -9.56
N GLY A 332 -2.01 16.30 -8.68
CA GLY A 332 -2.52 15.73 -7.44
C GLY A 332 -2.97 16.79 -6.44
N ALA A 333 -2.31 17.95 -6.40
CA ALA A 333 -2.76 19.09 -5.59
C ALA A 333 -4.03 19.75 -6.19
N ALA A 334 -4.16 19.78 -7.52
CA ALA A 334 -5.39 20.18 -8.19
C ALA A 334 -6.53 19.20 -7.90
N SER A 335 -6.25 17.90 -7.87
CA SER A 335 -7.20 16.86 -7.42
C SER A 335 -7.66 17.09 -5.98
N VAL A 336 -6.73 17.32 -5.03
CA VAL A 336 -7.06 17.68 -3.65
C VAL A 336 -8.00 18.89 -3.61
N ARG A 337 -7.75 19.92 -4.42
CA ARG A 337 -8.62 21.11 -4.51
C ARG A 337 -10.00 20.77 -5.10
N ALA A 338 -10.08 19.92 -6.11
CA ALA A 338 -11.35 19.49 -6.70
C ALA A 338 -12.18 18.67 -5.69
N LEU A 339 -11.54 17.76 -4.95
CA LEU A 339 -12.19 16.97 -3.89
C LEU A 339 -12.71 17.88 -2.76
N LEU A 340 -11.98 18.93 -2.38
CA LEU A 340 -12.44 19.95 -1.42
C LEU A 340 -13.75 20.65 -1.85
N ALA A 341 -14.00 20.76 -3.16
CA ALA A 341 -15.19 21.39 -3.71
C ALA A 341 -16.30 20.40 -4.10
N SER A 342 -16.01 19.08 -4.12
CA SER A 342 -16.92 18.06 -4.63
C SER A 342 -17.87 17.55 -3.54
N PRO A 343 -19.20 17.71 -3.70
CA PRO A 343 -20.18 17.14 -2.76
C PRO A 343 -20.04 15.63 -2.58
N LYS A 344 -19.58 14.90 -3.61
CA LYS A 344 -19.37 13.45 -3.56
C LYS A 344 -18.16 13.03 -2.71
N ALA A 345 -17.24 13.95 -2.43
CA ALA A 345 -16.02 13.69 -1.66
C ALA A 345 -16.09 14.24 -0.23
N ILE A 346 -16.90 15.27 0.02
CA ILE A 346 -17.09 15.87 1.35
C ILE A 346 -17.53 14.79 2.35
N GLY A 347 -16.85 14.74 3.50
CA GLY A 347 -17.07 13.74 4.54
C GLY A 347 -16.21 12.49 4.41
N LYS A 348 -15.51 12.28 3.28
CA LYS A 348 -14.62 11.13 3.08
C LYS A 348 -13.18 11.37 3.54
N TYR A 349 -12.84 12.58 3.94
CA TYR A 349 -11.52 12.93 4.49
C TYR A 349 -11.67 13.98 5.58
N ARG A 350 -10.65 14.07 6.44
CA ARG A 350 -10.59 14.97 7.60
C ARG A 350 -9.72 16.20 7.38
N ALA A 351 -8.65 16.07 6.60
CA ALA A 351 -7.72 17.15 6.31
C ALA A 351 -7.18 17.06 4.87
N ALA A 352 -6.57 18.13 4.39
CA ALA A 352 -6.07 18.23 3.02
C ALA A 352 -4.72 18.98 2.97
N ILE A 353 -3.78 18.50 2.16
CA ILE A 353 -2.46 19.13 1.93
C ILE A 353 -2.19 19.22 0.41
N PRO A 354 -2.48 20.38 -0.23
CA PRO A 354 -2.18 20.59 -1.64
C PRO A 354 -0.76 21.15 -1.84
N GLN A 355 0.15 20.38 -2.45
CA GLN A 355 1.56 20.76 -2.64
C GLN A 355 1.84 21.30 -4.04
N SER A 356 2.38 22.52 -4.11
CA SER A 356 2.66 23.20 -5.40
C SER A 356 1.41 23.30 -6.28
N ASN A 357 0.27 23.65 -5.68
CA ASN A 357 -0.99 23.86 -6.38
C ASN A 357 -0.90 25.13 -7.24
N LEU A 358 -1.23 25.00 -8.52
CA LEU A 358 -0.85 26.00 -9.53
C LEU A 358 -1.80 27.20 -9.63
N ALA A 359 -2.83 27.30 -8.78
CA ALA A 359 -3.99 28.20 -8.89
C ALA A 359 -3.74 29.74 -8.91
N GLY A 360 -2.54 30.23 -9.21
CA GLY A 360 -2.21 31.67 -9.25
C GLY A 360 -1.19 32.10 -10.33
N SER A 361 -0.86 31.28 -11.33
CA SER A 361 0.09 31.67 -12.41
C SER A 361 -0.48 31.44 -13.81
N ASN A 362 -0.11 32.25 -14.81
CA ASN A 362 -0.65 32.15 -16.18
C ASN A 362 -0.44 30.78 -16.86
N TYR A 363 0.54 29.97 -16.44
CA TYR A 363 0.74 28.59 -16.92
C TYR A 363 -0.18 27.55 -16.26
N ALA A 364 -1.08 27.99 -15.36
CA ALA A 364 -1.92 27.13 -14.55
C ALA A 364 -3.30 26.83 -15.15
N THR A 365 -3.62 27.40 -16.31
CA THR A 365 -4.96 27.32 -16.91
C THR A 365 -5.43 25.88 -17.08
N THR A 366 -4.55 24.96 -17.47
CA THR A 366 -4.88 23.53 -17.66
C THR A 366 -5.22 22.78 -16.38
N TYR A 367 -4.77 23.25 -15.20
CA TYR A 367 -4.99 22.57 -13.91
C TYR A 367 -5.94 23.32 -12.98
N SER A 368 -6.26 24.57 -13.33
CA SER A 368 -6.87 25.53 -12.41
C SER A 368 -8.25 25.98 -12.83
N GLN A 369 -8.59 25.82 -14.11
CA GLN A 369 -9.89 26.17 -14.65
C GLN A 369 -10.81 24.95 -14.59
N TYR A 370 -12.01 25.15 -14.05
CA TYR A 370 -13.06 24.15 -14.05
C TYR A 370 -13.92 24.37 -15.29
N TYR A 371 -13.72 23.57 -16.34
CA TYR A 371 -14.45 23.73 -17.60
C TYR A 371 -15.86 23.18 -17.47
N THR A 372 -16.82 23.89 -18.08
CA THR A 372 -18.11 23.25 -18.41
C THR A 372 -17.89 22.27 -19.55
N ILE A 373 -18.82 21.33 -19.73
CA ILE A 373 -18.74 20.35 -20.82
C ILE A 373 -18.61 21.07 -22.17
N GLU A 374 -19.39 22.14 -22.40
CA GLU A 374 -19.36 22.90 -23.64
C GLU A 374 -17.99 23.59 -23.87
N GLN A 375 -17.36 24.06 -22.80
CA GLN A 375 -16.02 24.66 -22.86
C GLN A 375 -14.96 23.62 -23.21
N GLU A 376 -14.99 22.45 -22.57
CA GLU A 376 -14.06 21.37 -22.88
C GLU A 376 -14.24 20.87 -24.32
N VAL A 377 -15.48 20.72 -24.78
CA VAL A 377 -15.79 20.33 -26.15
C VAL A 377 -15.20 21.30 -27.17
N ALA A 378 -15.37 22.61 -26.92
CA ALA A 378 -14.82 23.66 -27.78
C ALA A 378 -13.28 23.69 -27.78
N VAL A 379 -12.66 23.38 -26.65
CA VAL A 379 -11.20 23.47 -26.48
C VAL A 379 -10.48 22.23 -27.01
N VAL A 380 -10.99 21.02 -26.75
CA VAL A 380 -10.23 19.77 -27.00
C VAL A 380 -11.06 18.62 -27.58
N ALA A 381 -12.33 18.43 -27.18
CA ALA A 381 -13.03 17.21 -27.58
C ALA A 381 -13.29 17.14 -29.09
N ASN A 382 -13.62 18.27 -29.73
CA ASN A 382 -13.77 18.35 -31.18
C ASN A 382 -12.46 18.03 -31.93
N GLN A 383 -11.31 18.38 -31.37
CA GLN A 383 -10.01 18.07 -31.95
C GLN A 383 -9.72 16.58 -31.87
N ILE A 384 -9.96 15.97 -30.70
CA ILE A 384 -9.84 14.51 -30.51
C ILE A 384 -10.75 13.76 -31.48
N LEU A 385 -12.00 14.17 -31.63
CA LEU A 385 -12.94 13.58 -32.59
C LEU A 385 -12.44 13.68 -34.04
N ASN A 386 -11.80 14.79 -34.40
CA ASN A 386 -11.21 14.96 -35.73
C ASN A 386 -9.95 14.11 -35.93
N GLU A 387 -9.03 14.09 -34.96
CA GLU A 387 -7.80 13.29 -35.01
C GLU A 387 -8.07 11.79 -35.08
N THR A 388 -9.10 11.32 -34.37
CA THR A 388 -9.52 9.90 -34.36
C THR A 388 -10.38 9.50 -35.54
N GLY A 389 -10.87 10.47 -36.33
CA GLY A 389 -11.84 10.23 -37.40
C GLY A 389 -13.26 9.93 -36.90
N CYS A 390 -13.54 10.14 -35.61
CA CYS A 390 -14.85 9.88 -35.00
C CYS A 390 -15.86 11.01 -35.18
N ALA A 391 -15.44 12.22 -35.58
CA ALA A 391 -16.30 13.42 -35.65
C ALA A 391 -17.60 13.24 -36.47
N GLU A 392 -17.49 12.64 -37.66
CA GLU A 392 -18.62 12.50 -38.60
C GLU A 392 -19.42 11.19 -38.39
N THR A 393 -19.10 10.42 -37.35
CA THR A 393 -19.82 9.18 -37.06
C THR A 393 -21.15 9.46 -36.38
N SER A 394 -22.14 8.59 -36.62
CA SER A 394 -23.45 8.69 -35.94
C SER A 394 -23.39 8.31 -34.46
N ASP A 395 -22.29 7.68 -34.03
CA ASP A 395 -22.06 7.22 -32.66
C ASP A 395 -20.58 7.46 -32.30
N GLN A 396 -20.29 8.70 -31.91
CA GLN A 396 -18.96 9.16 -31.56
C GLN A 396 -18.40 8.41 -30.35
N VAL A 397 -19.26 8.09 -29.38
CA VAL A 397 -18.89 7.39 -28.15
C VAL A 397 -18.36 5.99 -28.47
N ARG A 398 -19.13 5.22 -29.26
CA ARG A 398 -18.70 3.88 -29.68
C ARG A 398 -17.42 3.93 -30.49
N CYS A 399 -17.30 4.89 -31.41
CA CYS A 399 -16.07 5.07 -32.20
C CYS A 399 -14.84 5.25 -31.29
N LEU A 400 -14.93 6.10 -30.26
CA LEU A 400 -13.84 6.33 -29.30
C LEU A 400 -13.60 5.15 -28.35
N ARG A 401 -14.62 4.34 -28.05
CA ARG A 401 -14.47 3.09 -27.28
C ARG A 401 -13.74 2.01 -28.07
N ASP A 402 -13.94 1.95 -29.38
CA ASP A 402 -13.29 0.99 -30.27
C ASP A 402 -11.86 1.43 -30.67
N TYR A 403 -11.49 2.70 -30.44
CA TYR A 403 -10.16 3.23 -30.74
C TYR A 403 -9.06 2.62 -29.85
N ASP A 404 -7.81 2.57 -30.30
CA ASP A 404 -6.71 2.05 -29.48
C ASP A 404 -6.40 2.99 -28.31
N ALA A 405 -6.36 2.45 -27.08
CA ALA A 405 -6.17 3.25 -25.87
C ALA A 405 -4.80 3.96 -25.83
N PHE A 406 -3.74 3.31 -26.32
CA PHE A 406 -2.39 3.85 -26.28
C PHE A 406 -2.19 4.94 -27.33
N GLU A 407 -2.80 4.79 -28.50
CA GLU A 407 -2.86 5.85 -29.51
C GLU A 407 -3.70 7.03 -29.03
N LEU A 408 -4.85 6.78 -28.38
CA LEU A 408 -5.76 7.82 -27.90
C LEU A 408 -5.11 8.76 -26.88
N VAL A 409 -4.30 8.22 -25.97
CA VAL A 409 -3.57 9.06 -24.99
C VAL A 409 -2.31 9.71 -25.56
N GLY A 410 -1.91 9.33 -26.78
CA GLY A 410 -0.75 9.84 -27.50
C GLY A 410 -1.07 10.83 -28.61
N LEU A 411 -2.34 11.24 -28.75
CA LEU A 411 -2.79 12.25 -29.71
C LEU A 411 -2.14 13.62 -29.46
N THR A 412 -2.25 14.51 -30.44
CA THR A 412 -1.77 15.88 -30.32
C THR A 412 -2.56 16.62 -29.25
N ASP A 413 -3.89 16.46 -29.31
CA ASP A 413 -4.83 17.01 -28.35
C ASP A 413 -5.33 15.91 -27.40
N VAL A 414 -5.26 16.16 -26.08
CA VAL A 414 -5.67 15.21 -25.04
C VAL A 414 -6.52 15.88 -23.97
N ALA A 415 -7.59 15.20 -23.54
CA ALA A 415 -8.44 15.73 -22.48
C ALA A 415 -7.74 15.56 -21.12
N ARG A 416 -7.66 16.65 -20.37
CA ARG A 416 -6.96 16.70 -19.06
C ARG A 416 -7.46 17.86 -18.17
N TYR A 417 -8.67 18.32 -18.46
CA TYR A 417 -9.32 19.45 -17.81
C TYR A 417 -10.26 18.92 -16.72
N VAL A 418 -10.56 19.75 -15.73
CA VAL A 418 -11.40 19.39 -14.57
C VAL A 418 -12.72 20.14 -14.63
#